data_AF-A0A5M3WN85-F1
#
_entry.id   AF-A0A5M3WN85-F1
#
_cell.length_a   1.000
_cell.length_b   1.000
_cell.length_c   1.000
_cell.angle_alpha   90.00
_cell.angle_beta   90.00
_cell.angle_gamma   90.00
#
_symmetry.space_group_name_H-M   'P 1'
#
loop_
_entity.id
_entity.type
_entity.pdbx_description
1 polymer ?
#
loop_
_entity_poly.entity_id
_entity_poly.type
_entity_poly.pdbx_seq_one_letter_code
_entity_poly.pdbx_strand_id
1 'polypeptide(L)'
;MAERAAIAVRRHRDHDAAAFAARHRDWPEWARRAAAARALAITLGVEAEDVTVTDDPDRRYADGRYPGMTLTVTEPVTERAWRFIPDLTLAPGTGWLLLDQCPGCGEAVPMAAITALADLGEYLAPDPEVDTTFDTAFDHVPGDHFGDPAHRPGCTHAALT
;
A
#
# COMPACT_ATOMS: atom_id res chain seq x y z
N MET A 1 24.18 -14.39 7.88
CA MET A 1 22.85 -14.43 8.55
C MET A 1 22.78 -13.53 9.78
N ALA A 2 23.69 -13.63 10.75
CA ALA A 2 23.63 -12.84 12.00
C ALA A 2 23.58 -11.32 11.78
N GLU A 3 24.44 -10.78 10.92
CA GLU A 3 24.47 -9.35 10.63
C GLU A 3 23.19 -8.84 9.95
N ARG A 4 22.70 -9.56 8.93
CA ARG A 4 21.42 -9.28 8.28
C ARG A 4 20.26 -9.30 9.28
N ALA A 5 20.21 -10.29 10.17
CA ALA A 5 19.20 -10.36 11.22
C ALA A 5 19.29 -9.17 12.20
N ALA A 6 20.50 -8.73 12.55
CA ALA A 6 20.71 -7.57 13.40
C ALA A 6 20.26 -6.26 12.72
N ILE A 7 20.50 -6.12 11.41
CA ILE A 7 20.00 -4.99 10.60
C ILE A 7 18.47 -5.00 10.56
N ALA A 8 17.85 -6.14 10.28
CA ALA A 8 16.40 -6.28 10.23
C ALA A 8 15.72 -5.87 11.55
N VAL A 9 16.29 -6.29 12.68
CA VAL A 9 15.77 -5.89 14.01
C VAL A 9 15.89 -4.38 14.24
N ARG A 10 17.00 -3.75 13.82
CA ARG A 10 17.16 -2.29 13.94
C ARG A 10 16.12 -1.55 13.10
N ARG A 11 15.98 -1.91 11.82
CA ARG A 11 14.99 -1.30 10.91
C ARG A 11 13.56 -1.40 11.46
N HIS A 12 13.15 -2.56 11.97
CA HIS A 12 11.83 -2.71 12.58
C HIS A 12 11.64 -1.79 13.79
N ARG A 13 12.66 -1.61 14.63
CA ARG A 13 12.58 -0.74 15.80
C ARG A 13 12.57 0.73 15.43
N ASP A 14 13.36 1.11 14.43
CA ASP A 14 13.42 2.50 13.94
C ASP A 14 12.07 2.92 13.32
N HIS A 15 11.34 1.97 12.73
CA HIS A 15 10.01 2.23 12.19
C HIS A 15 8.89 2.18 13.24
N ASP A 16 8.81 1.09 14.02
CA ASP A 16 7.79 0.93 15.07
C ASP A 16 8.29 0.02 16.21
N ALA A 17 9.01 0.64 17.15
CA ALA A 17 9.51 -0.04 18.34
C ALA A 17 8.39 -0.68 19.19
N ALA A 18 7.20 -0.06 19.24
CA ALA A 18 6.09 -0.52 20.08
C ALA A 18 5.45 -1.77 19.49
N ALA A 19 5.13 -1.77 18.19
CA ALA A 19 4.60 -2.95 17.51
C ALA A 19 5.62 -4.10 17.52
N PHE A 20 6.90 -3.81 17.27
CA PHE A 20 7.93 -4.84 17.32
C PHE A 20 8.07 -5.46 18.72
N ALA A 21 7.99 -4.67 19.79
CA ALA A 21 8.00 -5.20 21.16
C ALA A 21 6.75 -6.04 21.48
N ALA A 22 5.60 -5.67 20.91
CA ALA A 22 4.32 -6.34 21.12
C ALA A 22 4.12 -7.62 20.31
N ARG A 23 4.96 -7.89 19.29
CA ARG A 23 4.76 -8.94 18.27
C ARG A 23 4.36 -10.34 18.77
N HIS A 24 4.81 -10.73 19.96
CA HIS A 24 4.51 -12.06 20.53
C HIS A 24 3.20 -12.09 21.33
N ARG A 25 2.59 -10.94 21.62
CA ARG A 25 1.27 -10.85 22.27
C ARG A 25 0.13 -11.14 21.30
N ASP A 26 0.29 -10.76 20.04
CA ASP A 26 -0.61 -11.12 18.94
C ASP A 26 0.20 -11.70 17.76
N TRP A 27 0.66 -12.94 17.95
CA TRP A 27 1.47 -13.64 16.96
C TRP A 27 0.74 -13.87 15.61
N PRO A 28 -0.56 -14.22 15.58
CA PRO A 28 -1.30 -14.31 14.32
C PRO A 28 -1.33 -13.00 13.54
N GLU A 29 -1.57 -11.86 14.19
CA GLU A 29 -1.55 -10.56 13.53
C GLU A 29 -0.15 -10.22 12.99
N TRP A 30 0.89 -10.45 13.79
CA TRP A 30 2.27 -10.25 13.35
C TRP A 30 2.66 -11.13 12.17
N ALA A 31 2.24 -12.40 12.17
CA ALA A 31 2.48 -13.33 11.08
C ALA A 31 1.77 -12.88 9.78
N ARG A 32 0.55 -12.34 9.90
CA ARG A 32 -0.20 -11.77 8.77
C ARG A 32 0.50 -10.54 8.18
N ARG A 33 0.97 -9.61 9.03
CA ARG A 33 1.79 -8.46 8.59
C ARG A 33 3.03 -8.91 7.84
N ALA A 34 3.76 -9.87 8.41
CA ALA A 34 4.97 -10.40 7.78
C ALA A 34 4.68 -11.13 6.46
N ALA A 35 3.55 -11.83 6.34
CA ALA A 35 3.14 -12.46 5.09
C ALA A 35 2.81 -11.44 4.00
N ALA A 36 2.06 -10.39 4.35
CA ALA A 36 1.75 -9.30 3.42
C ALA A 36 3.02 -8.57 2.96
N ALA A 37 3.92 -8.24 3.89
CA ALA A 37 5.19 -7.58 3.57
C ALA A 37 6.05 -8.39 2.59
N ARG A 38 6.17 -9.71 2.82
CA ARG A 38 6.91 -10.61 1.90
C ARG A 38 6.26 -10.68 0.52
N ALA A 39 4.94 -10.74 0.46
CA ALA A 39 4.22 -10.83 -0.80
C ALA A 39 4.39 -9.54 -1.63
N LEU A 40 4.26 -8.35 -1.01
CA LEU A 40 4.50 -7.08 -1.69
C LEU A 40 5.96 -6.94 -2.14
N ALA A 41 6.89 -7.36 -1.29
CA ALA A 41 8.31 -7.34 -1.63
C ALA A 41 8.62 -8.16 -2.88
N ILE A 42 7.99 -9.34 -3.02
CA ILE A 42 8.08 -10.15 -4.24
C ILE A 42 7.49 -9.42 -5.44
N THR A 43 6.30 -8.83 -5.31
CA THR A 43 5.64 -8.06 -6.38
C THR A 43 6.52 -6.93 -6.91
N LEU A 44 7.21 -6.21 -6.02
CA LEU A 44 8.02 -5.04 -6.36
C LEU A 44 9.50 -5.36 -6.60
N GLY A 45 9.94 -6.59 -6.36
CA GLY A 45 11.36 -6.97 -6.48
C GLY A 45 12.28 -6.29 -5.46
N VAL A 46 11.77 -6.01 -4.26
CA VAL A 46 12.53 -5.43 -3.12
C VAL A 46 12.71 -6.47 -2.01
N GLU A 47 13.52 -6.15 -0.99
CA GLU A 47 13.65 -7.02 0.18
C GLU A 47 12.47 -6.80 1.15
N ALA A 48 12.00 -7.86 1.81
CA ALA A 48 10.87 -7.77 2.73
C ALA A 48 11.16 -6.88 3.96
N GLU A 49 12.44 -6.72 4.32
CA GLU A 49 12.90 -5.83 5.37
C GLU A 49 12.81 -4.33 5.00
N ASP A 50 12.60 -4.00 3.73
CA ASP A 50 12.36 -2.63 3.25
C ASP A 50 10.85 -2.30 3.19
N VAL A 51 10.00 -3.28 3.54
CA VAL A 51 8.54 -3.13 3.62
C VAL A 51 8.11 -3.07 5.09
N THR A 52 7.50 -1.96 5.47
CA THR A 52 6.92 -1.81 6.80
C THR A 52 5.41 -1.91 6.74
N VAL A 53 4.77 -2.43 7.79
CA VAL A 53 3.31 -2.62 7.83
C VAL A 53 2.78 -2.02 9.10
N THR A 54 1.82 -1.11 8.95
CA THR A 54 1.13 -0.41 10.04
C THR A 54 -0.37 -0.59 9.89
N ASP A 55 -1.12 -0.26 10.94
CA ASP A 55 -2.58 -0.20 10.84
C ASP A 55 -2.99 0.98 9.97
N ASP A 56 -3.93 0.73 9.07
CA ASP A 56 -4.60 1.78 8.31
C ASP A 56 -5.72 2.37 9.19
N PRO A 57 -5.67 3.67 9.54
CA PRO A 57 -6.68 4.30 10.38
C PRO A 57 -7.99 4.57 9.64
N ASP A 58 -7.93 4.69 8.31
CA ASP A 58 -9.06 5.09 7.47
C ASP A 58 -9.87 3.86 7.03
N ARG A 59 -9.19 2.72 6.82
CA ARG A 59 -9.77 1.51 6.23
C ARG A 59 -9.88 0.38 7.25
N ARG A 60 -10.89 -0.47 7.07
CA ARG A 60 -11.10 -1.68 7.87
C ARG A 60 -11.50 -2.87 7.02
N TYR A 61 -11.08 -4.06 7.45
CA TYR A 61 -11.33 -5.32 6.74
C TYR A 61 -12.36 -6.20 7.47
N ALA A 62 -13.00 -7.09 6.71
CA ALA A 62 -14.05 -7.99 7.19
C ALA A 62 -15.15 -7.24 7.95
N ASP A 63 -15.82 -6.32 7.25
CA ASP A 63 -16.94 -5.51 7.76
C ASP A 63 -16.62 -4.73 9.05
N GLY A 64 -15.40 -4.21 9.15
CA GLY A 64 -14.98 -3.39 10.28
C GLY A 64 -14.32 -4.16 11.44
N ARG A 65 -14.20 -5.49 11.32
CA ARG A 65 -13.68 -6.36 12.38
C ARG A 65 -12.18 -6.19 12.63
N TYR A 66 -11.40 -5.96 11.58
CA TYR A 66 -9.95 -5.81 11.68
C TYR A 66 -9.52 -4.45 11.14
N PRO A 67 -8.52 -3.78 11.76
CA PRO A 67 -7.91 -2.61 11.15
C PRO A 67 -7.37 -2.98 9.77
N GLY A 68 -7.47 -2.04 8.84
CA GLY A 68 -6.80 -2.15 7.56
C GLY A 68 -5.29 -2.20 7.75
N MET A 69 -4.58 -2.41 6.65
CA MET A 69 -3.12 -2.43 6.67
C MET A 69 -2.58 -1.53 5.59
N THR A 70 -1.70 -0.62 5.98
CA THR A 70 -0.89 0.15 5.06
C THR A 70 0.53 -0.43 5.05
N LEU A 71 0.97 -0.86 3.88
CA LEU A 71 2.32 -1.32 3.61
C LEU A 71 3.12 -0.16 3.01
N THR A 72 4.24 0.19 3.62
CA THR A 72 5.12 1.26 3.13
C THR A 72 6.43 0.67 2.64
N VAL A 73 6.79 0.99 1.40
CA VAL A 73 8.10 0.67 0.82
C VAL A 73 8.88 1.97 0.70
N THR A 74 10.04 2.05 1.35
CA THR A 74 10.92 3.22 1.23
C THR A 74 12.02 2.91 0.25
N GLU A 75 12.07 3.65 -0.86
CA GLU A 75 13.16 3.51 -1.83
C GLU A 75 14.48 3.99 -1.19
N PRO A 76 15.51 3.13 -1.09
CA PRO A 76 16.74 3.49 -0.37
C PRO A 76 17.53 4.64 -0.99
N VAL A 77 17.35 4.88 -2.29
CA VAL A 77 18.12 5.88 -3.05
C VAL A 77 17.48 7.26 -2.96
N THR A 78 16.16 7.35 -3.09
CA THR A 78 15.43 8.62 -3.12
C THR A 78 14.79 8.98 -1.79
N GLU A 79 14.78 8.03 -0.84
CA GLU A 79 14.00 8.08 0.41
C GLU A 79 12.49 8.25 0.18
N ARG A 80 12.02 8.11 -1.07
CA ARG A 80 10.60 8.20 -1.39
C ARG A 80 9.87 7.00 -0.81
N ALA A 81 8.82 7.29 -0.04
CA ALA A 81 7.95 6.28 0.53
C ALA A 81 6.72 6.06 -0.37
N TRP A 82 6.51 4.82 -0.76
CA TRP A 82 5.34 4.37 -1.50
C TRP A 82 4.42 3.58 -0.57
N ARG A 83 3.11 3.85 -0.62
CA ARG A 83 2.13 3.22 0.27
C ARG A 83 1.17 2.35 -0.51
N PHE A 84 0.89 1.18 0.03
CA PHE A 84 0.03 0.19 -0.58
C PHE A 84 -0.94 -0.37 0.44
N ILE A 85 -2.11 -0.79 -0.01
CA ILE A 85 -3.02 -1.65 0.74
C ILE A 85 -3.27 -2.93 -0.05
N PRO A 86 -3.62 -4.06 0.58
CA PRO A 86 -4.06 -5.25 -0.15
C PRO A 86 -5.29 -4.95 -1.01
N ASP A 87 -5.29 -5.44 -2.25
CA ASP A 87 -6.50 -5.50 -3.06
C ASP A 87 -7.35 -6.70 -2.59
N LEU A 88 -8.51 -6.40 -2.00
CA LEU A 88 -9.40 -7.42 -1.43
C LEU A 88 -10.31 -8.08 -2.48
N THR A 89 -10.31 -7.59 -3.71
CA THR A 89 -11.03 -8.21 -4.83
C THR A 89 -10.27 -9.41 -5.41
N LEU A 90 -8.98 -9.51 -5.11
CA LEU A 90 -8.07 -10.56 -5.56
C LEU A 90 -7.74 -11.58 -4.45
N ALA A 91 -7.03 -12.65 -4.82
CA ALA A 91 -6.56 -13.61 -3.85
C ALA A 91 -5.56 -12.96 -2.86
N PRO A 92 -5.54 -13.37 -1.58
CA PRO A 92 -4.66 -12.75 -0.59
C PRO A 92 -3.18 -12.79 -1.01
N GLY A 93 -2.55 -11.61 -1.03
CA GLY A 93 -1.14 -11.46 -1.38
C GLY A 93 -0.82 -11.51 -2.88
N THR A 94 -1.82 -11.45 -3.75
CA THR A 94 -1.61 -11.44 -5.21
C THR A 94 -1.78 -10.07 -5.86
N GLY A 95 -2.36 -9.10 -5.16
CA GLY A 95 -2.60 -7.76 -5.68
C GLY A 95 -2.63 -6.71 -4.58
N TRP A 96 -2.30 -5.48 -4.99
CA TRP A 96 -2.12 -4.33 -4.13
C TRP A 96 -2.73 -3.10 -4.78
N LEU A 97 -3.22 -2.18 -3.97
CA LEU A 97 -3.65 -0.87 -4.42
C LEU A 97 -2.61 0.15 -3.98
N LEU A 98 -2.05 0.88 -4.93
CA LEU A 98 -1.17 2.01 -4.67
C LEU A 98 -2.01 3.17 -4.12
N LEU A 99 -1.61 3.68 -2.95
CA LEU A 99 -2.19 4.90 -2.39
C LEU A 99 -1.39 6.12 -2.86
N ASP A 100 -2.09 7.07 -3.48
CA ASP A 100 -1.52 8.37 -3.87
C ASP A 100 -2.58 9.48 -3.74
N GLN A 101 -2.18 10.72 -3.97
CA GLN A 101 -3.04 11.87 -3.76
C GLN A 101 -4.21 11.89 -4.76
N CYS A 102 -5.44 11.90 -4.22
CA CYS A 102 -6.63 12.23 -4.98
C CYS A 102 -6.50 13.66 -5.55
N PRO A 103 -6.66 13.89 -6.87
CA PRO A 103 -6.58 15.24 -7.44
C PRO A 103 -7.68 16.19 -6.94
N GLY A 104 -8.82 15.65 -6.51
CA GLY A 104 -9.94 16.44 -5.99
C GLY A 104 -9.79 16.87 -4.53
N CYS A 105 -9.35 15.97 -3.65
CA CYS A 105 -9.28 16.25 -2.21
C CYS A 105 -7.88 16.23 -1.59
N GLY A 106 -6.87 15.73 -2.31
CA GLY A 106 -5.49 15.62 -1.86
C GLY A 106 -5.20 14.48 -0.88
N GLU A 107 -6.21 13.71 -0.47
CA GLU A 107 -6.04 12.58 0.45
C GLU A 107 -5.46 11.36 -0.26
N ALA A 108 -4.78 10.49 0.50
CA ALA A 108 -4.18 9.28 -0.02
C ALA A 108 -5.23 8.18 -0.22
N VAL A 109 -5.60 7.94 -1.48
CA VAL A 109 -6.64 6.99 -1.90
C VAL A 109 -6.06 6.02 -2.94
N PRO A 110 -6.71 4.86 -3.20
CA PRO A 110 -6.31 3.97 -4.27
C PRO A 110 -6.25 4.69 -5.63
N MET A 111 -5.10 4.69 -6.29
CA MET A 111 -4.90 5.33 -7.59
C MET A 111 -4.45 4.36 -8.67
N ALA A 112 -3.91 3.19 -8.31
CA ALA A 112 -3.55 2.14 -9.27
C ALA A 112 -3.64 0.75 -8.63
N ALA A 113 -4.00 -0.25 -9.44
CA ALA A 113 -3.90 -1.66 -9.06
C ALA A 113 -2.55 -2.22 -9.50
N ILE A 114 -1.89 -2.94 -8.61
CA ILE A 114 -0.51 -3.40 -8.76
C ILE A 114 -0.45 -4.89 -8.47
N THR A 115 -0.11 -5.68 -9.48
CA THR A 115 0.13 -7.12 -9.41
C THR A 115 1.58 -7.49 -9.72
N ALA A 116 2.29 -6.61 -10.44
CA ALA A 116 3.71 -6.70 -10.77
C ALA A 116 4.38 -5.33 -10.76
N LEU A 117 5.72 -5.31 -10.70
CA LEU A 117 6.51 -4.07 -10.79
C LEU A 117 6.26 -3.28 -12.08
N ALA A 118 5.87 -3.95 -13.17
CA ALA A 118 5.53 -3.31 -14.44
C ALA A 118 4.31 -2.37 -14.30
N ASP A 119 3.30 -2.75 -13.51
CA ASP A 119 2.09 -1.94 -13.28
C ASP A 119 2.45 -0.64 -12.55
N LEU A 120 3.39 -0.71 -11.60
CA LEU A 120 3.94 0.49 -10.95
C LEU A 120 4.71 1.35 -11.97
N GLY A 121 5.49 0.73 -12.86
CA GLY A 121 6.18 1.44 -13.93
C GLY A 121 5.24 2.22 -14.85
N GLU A 122 4.13 1.60 -15.26
CA GLU A 122 3.08 2.22 -16.07
C GLU A 122 2.44 3.42 -15.35
N TYR A 123 2.15 3.28 -14.05
CA TYR A 123 1.63 4.40 -13.24
C TYR A 123 2.61 5.58 -13.16
N LEU A 124 3.92 5.31 -13.01
CA LEU A 124 4.94 6.35 -12.79
C LEU A 124 5.37 7.07 -14.06
N ALA A 125 5.34 6.36 -15.19
CA ALA A 125 5.73 6.87 -16.49
C ALA A 125 4.69 6.43 -17.52
N PRO A 126 3.47 6.99 -17.47
CA PRO A 126 2.43 6.66 -18.43
C PRO A 126 2.92 6.98 -19.84
N ASP A 127 2.62 6.08 -20.78
CA ASP A 127 3.04 6.23 -22.18
C ASP A 127 2.39 7.51 -22.76
N PRO A 128 3.19 8.49 -23.22
CA PRO A 128 2.65 9.74 -23.78
C PRO A 128 1.87 9.53 -25.08
N GLU A 129 1.99 8.37 -25.75
CA GLU A 129 1.23 8.04 -26.96
C GLU A 129 -0.18 7.49 -26.64
N VAL A 130 -0.44 7.12 -25.39
CA VAL A 130 -1.79 6.83 -24.88
C VAL A 130 -2.42 8.18 -24.49
N ASP A 131 -3.51 8.54 -25.16
CA ASP A 131 -4.12 9.88 -25.10
C ASP A 131 -4.51 10.29 -23.66
N THR A 132 -3.61 11.04 -23.01
CA THR A 132 -3.73 11.53 -21.62
C THR A 132 -4.43 12.88 -21.57
N THR A 133 -5.63 12.96 -22.13
CA THR A 133 -6.52 14.07 -21.75
C THR A 133 -6.85 13.93 -20.25
N PHE A 134 -7.03 15.04 -19.53
CA PHE A 134 -7.31 15.02 -18.08
C PHE A 134 -8.51 14.12 -17.68
N ASP A 135 -9.41 13.82 -18.62
CA ASP A 135 -10.55 12.91 -18.43
C ASP A 135 -10.14 11.43 -18.34
N THR A 136 -9.12 10.98 -19.08
CA THR A 136 -8.75 9.55 -19.15
C THR A 136 -7.88 9.08 -17.97
N ALA A 137 -7.31 10.00 -17.19
CA ALA A 137 -6.52 9.66 -16.00
C ALA A 137 -7.34 8.91 -14.92
N PHE A 138 -8.67 9.04 -14.93
CA PHE A 138 -9.57 8.34 -14.02
C PHE A 138 -10.23 7.11 -14.62
N ASP A 139 -10.06 6.84 -15.93
CA ASP A 139 -10.60 5.61 -16.55
C ASP A 139 -9.89 4.34 -16.04
N HIS A 140 -8.71 4.51 -15.42
CA HIS A 140 -7.86 3.42 -14.98
C HIS A 140 -7.71 3.32 -13.45
N VAL A 141 -8.43 4.13 -12.67
CA VAL A 141 -8.38 3.98 -11.21
C VAL A 141 -9.12 2.70 -10.76
N PRO A 142 -8.64 2.01 -9.71
CA PRO A 142 -9.33 0.85 -9.18
C PRO A 142 -10.75 1.19 -8.69
N GLY A 143 -11.66 0.22 -8.70
CA GLY A 143 -13.02 0.41 -8.17
C GLY A 143 -13.03 0.89 -6.72
N ASP A 144 -12.07 0.42 -5.91
CA ASP A 144 -11.84 0.82 -4.52
C ASP A 144 -11.46 2.30 -4.35
N HIS A 145 -11.07 3.01 -5.42
CA HIS A 145 -10.93 4.47 -5.38
C HIS A 145 -12.25 5.14 -4.98
N PHE A 146 -13.35 4.62 -5.51
CA PHE A 146 -14.67 5.19 -5.29
C PHE A 146 -15.24 4.70 -3.96
N GLY A 147 -15.72 5.62 -3.15
CA GLY A 147 -16.20 5.33 -1.80
C GLY A 147 -15.09 5.03 -0.80
N ASP A 148 -13.82 5.21 -1.16
CA ASP A 148 -12.71 5.07 -0.22
C ASP A 148 -12.91 6.03 0.97
N PRO A 149 -12.86 5.53 2.21
CA PRO A 149 -13.15 6.34 3.41
C PRO A 149 -12.12 7.44 3.67
N ALA A 150 -10.93 7.39 3.05
CA ALA A 150 -9.93 8.44 3.19
C ALA A 150 -10.27 9.69 2.36
N HIS A 151 -11.21 9.62 1.41
CA HIS A 151 -11.68 10.83 0.72
C HIS A 151 -12.25 11.84 1.72
N ARG A 152 -11.98 13.13 1.47
CA ARG A 152 -12.66 14.18 2.24
C ARG A 152 -14.16 14.18 1.96
N PRO A 153 -15.01 14.48 2.97
CA PRO A 153 -16.44 14.69 2.75
C PRO A 153 -16.70 15.71 1.63
N GLY A 154 -17.48 15.31 0.62
CA GLY A 154 -17.83 16.15 -0.53
C GLY A 154 -16.85 16.08 -1.70
N CYS A 155 -15.84 15.21 -1.67
CA CYS A 155 -14.98 14.96 -2.83
C CYS A 155 -15.80 14.39 -4.01
N THR A 156 -15.73 15.03 -5.17
CA THR A 156 -16.44 14.57 -6.38
C THR A 156 -15.87 13.26 -6.93
N HIS A 157 -14.59 12.96 -6.65
CA HIS A 157 -13.94 11.71 -7.05
C HIS A 157 -14.27 10.54 -6.11
N ALA A 158 -14.96 10.78 -5.00
CA ALA A 158 -15.40 9.71 -4.11
C ALA A 158 -16.67 8.99 -4.60
N ALA A 159 -17.38 9.55 -5.58
CA ALA A 159 -18.61 8.97 -6.11
C ALA A 159 -18.33 8.16 -7.37
N LEU A 160 -18.95 6.98 -7.49
CA LEU A 160 -19.11 6.29 -8.78
C LEU A 160 -20.04 7.16 -9.64
N THR A 161 -19.51 7.83 -10.65
CA THR A 161 -20.30 8.57 -11.65
C THR A 161 -20.98 7.62 -12.62
#